data_AF-A0A1N7LT00-F1
#
_entry.id   AF-A0A1N7LT00-F1
#
_cell.length_a   1.000
_cell.length_b   1.000
_cell.length_c   1.000
_cell.angle_alpha   90.00
_cell.angle_beta   90.00
_cell.angle_gamma   90.00
#
_symmetry.space_group_name_H-M   'P 1'
#
loop_
_entity.id
_entity.type
_entity.pdbx_description
1 polymer ?
#
loop_
_entity_poly.entity_id
_entity_poly.type
_entity_poly.pdbx_seq_one_letter_code
_entity_poly.pdbx_strand_id
1 'polypeptide(L)'
;MSYDLNDAQPQMAPIGELIPDGTFAKVRLTIRPGGVNGATPMDAGLLKASQSSDARMLDCEFTVVEGPHARRKFWQSFTVAGGKLDEKGQSIGWKISKSTFRAMVDSALGLDPRDETPATKAKRVLPGLKHLDGLVFAARIMVEPASNPQYRDQNRIANVVLPDEPQHAAVMRGETVPPEPVNAPPRKAASVAAPGWQAPPPAWGAAAQPTATAAPTWGAQTGPAAPATPQTPAPAAPGTPAMPAWLNG
;
A
#
# COMPACT_ATOMS: atom_id res chain seq x y z
N MET A 1 -36.32 -17.95 -17.00
CA MET A 1 -35.82 -18.04 -15.62
C MET A 1 -36.07 -16.69 -14.97
N SER A 2 -36.77 -16.63 -13.84
CA SER A 2 -36.95 -15.40 -13.06
C SER A 2 -36.12 -15.48 -11.80
N TYR A 3 -35.48 -14.37 -11.43
CA TYR A 3 -34.80 -14.20 -10.15
C TYR A 3 -35.77 -13.49 -9.21
N ASP A 4 -36.30 -14.23 -8.24
CA ASP A 4 -37.08 -13.65 -7.14
C ASP A 4 -36.10 -13.03 -6.13
N LEU A 5 -36.30 -11.76 -5.80
CA LEU A 5 -35.44 -10.98 -4.91
C LEU A 5 -36.19 -10.50 -3.66
N ASN A 6 -37.42 -10.99 -3.43
CA ASN A 6 -38.26 -10.55 -2.31
C ASN A 6 -37.75 -11.05 -0.95
N ASP A 7 -36.86 -12.04 -0.94
CA ASP A 7 -36.14 -12.54 0.24
C ASP A 7 -34.81 -11.79 0.48
N ALA A 8 -34.43 -10.87 -0.41
CA ALA A 8 -33.20 -10.10 -0.27
C ALA A 8 -33.31 -9.10 0.88
N GLN A 9 -32.28 -9.08 1.73
CA GLN A 9 -32.17 -8.04 2.74
C GLN A 9 -31.95 -6.66 2.09
N PRO A 10 -32.43 -5.57 2.72
CA PRO A 10 -32.13 -4.21 2.26
C PRO A 10 -30.64 -4.01 2.02
N GLN A 11 -30.29 -3.28 0.95
CA GLN A 11 -28.91 -2.94 0.64
C GLN A 11 -28.26 -2.30 1.87
N MET A 12 -27.19 -2.93 2.39
CA MET A 12 -26.46 -2.39 3.52
C MET A 12 -25.93 -1.00 3.16
N ALA A 13 -25.95 -0.07 4.12
CA ALA A 13 -25.45 1.29 3.93
C ALA A 13 -24.04 1.26 3.30
N PRO A 14 -23.68 2.24 2.46
CA PRO A 14 -22.39 2.26 1.78
C PRO A 14 -21.24 2.01 2.76
N ILE A 15 -20.43 0.99 2.47
CA ILE A 15 -19.10 0.80 3.05
C ILE A 15 -18.28 2.04 2.67
N GLY A 16 -18.25 3.06 3.54
CA GLY A 16 -17.69 4.35 3.14
C GLY A 16 -17.38 5.32 4.26
N GLU A 17 -18.03 5.20 5.42
CA GLU A 17 -17.57 5.92 6.60
C GLU A 17 -16.32 5.22 7.16
N LEU A 18 -15.34 5.97 7.64
CA LEU A 18 -14.14 5.44 8.29
C LEU A 18 -14.41 5.18 9.77
N ILE A 19 -13.82 4.11 10.29
CA ILE A 19 -13.76 3.90 11.74
C ILE A 19 -12.94 5.06 12.31
N PRO A 20 -13.43 5.76 13.35
CA PRO A 20 -12.72 6.90 13.91
C PRO A 20 -11.27 6.56 14.28
N ASP A 21 -10.37 7.51 14.06
CA ASP A 21 -8.96 7.33 14.37
C ASP A 21 -8.77 7.01 15.86
N GLY A 22 -7.96 6.00 16.16
CA GLY A 22 -7.70 5.58 17.53
C GLY A 22 -8.71 4.63 18.15
N THR A 23 -9.69 4.16 17.39
CA THR A 23 -10.71 3.23 17.89
C THR A 23 -10.08 1.92 18.36
N PHE A 24 -10.35 1.51 19.58
CA PHE A 24 -10.07 0.16 20.05
C PHE A 24 -11.23 -0.78 19.70
N ALA A 25 -10.92 -1.94 19.11
CA ALA A 25 -11.93 -2.89 18.68
C ALA A 25 -11.43 -4.34 18.77
N LYS A 26 -12.35 -5.24 19.11
CA LYS A 26 -12.17 -6.68 18.90
C LYS A 26 -12.41 -6.96 17.41
N VAL A 27 -11.39 -7.46 16.73
CA VAL A 27 -11.41 -7.69 15.27
C VAL A 27 -11.16 -9.15 14.96
N ARG A 28 -11.86 -9.66 13.94
CA ARG A 28 -11.62 -10.97 13.32
C ARG A 28 -10.82 -10.79 12.04
N LEU A 29 -9.71 -11.51 11.92
CA LEU A 29 -8.93 -11.62 10.69
C LEU A 29 -9.57 -12.63 9.76
N THR A 30 -9.68 -12.28 8.48
CA THR A 30 -9.99 -13.18 7.38
C THR A 30 -8.97 -13.00 6.26
N ILE A 31 -8.33 -14.07 5.82
CA ILE A 31 -7.35 -14.04 4.74
C ILE A 31 -8.07 -14.24 3.42
N ARG A 32 -7.93 -13.28 2.50
CA ARG A 32 -8.47 -13.38 1.15
C ARG A 32 -7.49 -14.16 0.27
N PRO A 33 -7.95 -15.16 -0.49
CA PRO A 33 -7.08 -15.93 -1.37
C PRO A 33 -6.51 -15.03 -2.47
N GLY A 34 -5.20 -15.12 -2.70
CA GLY A 34 -4.49 -14.33 -3.71
C GLY A 34 -4.02 -15.11 -4.93
N GLY A 35 -4.19 -16.44 -4.94
CA GLY A 35 -3.87 -17.32 -6.06
C GLY A 35 -2.40 -17.78 -6.15
N VAL A 36 -1.52 -17.31 -5.26
CA VAL A 36 -0.10 -17.71 -5.22
C VAL A 36 0.16 -18.60 -4.00
N ASN A 37 0.92 -19.68 -4.19
CA ASN A 37 1.27 -20.59 -3.10
C ASN A 37 2.22 -19.93 -2.09
N GLY A 38 1.98 -20.20 -0.81
CA GLY A 38 2.89 -19.91 0.28
C GLY A 38 3.99 -20.95 0.45
N ALA A 39 4.68 -20.89 1.59
CA ALA A 39 5.83 -21.76 1.87
C ALA A 39 5.44 -23.19 2.25
N THR A 40 4.20 -23.39 2.72
CA THR A 40 3.68 -24.68 3.18
C THR A 40 2.53 -25.13 2.29
N PRO A 41 2.24 -26.45 2.20
CA PRO A 41 1.08 -26.95 1.47
C PRO A 41 -0.25 -26.34 1.93
N MET A 42 -0.36 -25.99 3.21
CA MET A 42 -1.55 -25.37 3.79
C MET A 42 -1.78 -23.93 3.27
N ASP A 43 -0.71 -23.27 2.81
CA ASP A 43 -0.76 -21.91 2.26
C ASP A 43 -0.93 -21.91 0.73
N ALA A 44 -1.37 -23.03 0.14
CA ALA A 44 -1.65 -23.11 -1.30
C ALA A 44 -2.71 -22.08 -1.72
N GLY A 45 -2.44 -21.33 -2.80
CA GLY A 45 -3.29 -20.26 -3.31
C GLY A 45 -3.53 -19.08 -2.36
N LEU A 46 -2.86 -19.02 -1.21
CA LEU A 46 -3.15 -18.06 -0.15
C LEU A 46 -2.62 -16.66 -0.45
N LEU A 47 -1.42 -16.56 -1.02
CA LEU A 47 -0.69 -15.31 -1.17
C LEU A 47 -1.11 -14.54 -2.41
N LYS A 48 -0.96 -13.22 -2.36
CA LYS A 48 -1.14 -12.29 -3.47
C LYS A 48 0.21 -11.77 -3.93
N ALA A 49 0.51 -11.88 -5.23
CA ALA A 49 1.71 -11.27 -5.79
C ALA A 49 1.56 -9.74 -5.88
N SER A 50 2.66 -9.02 -5.65
CA SER A 50 2.76 -7.61 -5.99
C SER A 50 2.75 -7.42 -7.51
N GLN A 51 2.21 -6.29 -7.96
CA GLN A 51 2.17 -5.95 -9.39
C GLN A 51 3.47 -5.33 -9.91
N SER A 52 4.34 -4.86 -9.01
CA SER A 52 5.52 -4.07 -9.37
C SER A 52 6.82 -4.58 -8.74
N SER A 53 6.78 -5.70 -8.02
CA SER A 53 7.95 -6.27 -7.33
C SER A 53 7.78 -7.78 -7.15
N ASP A 54 8.84 -8.45 -6.70
CA ASP A 54 8.84 -9.87 -6.31
C ASP A 54 8.10 -10.15 -4.98
N ALA A 55 7.67 -9.10 -4.25
CA ALA A 55 6.97 -9.25 -2.99
C ALA A 55 5.69 -10.10 -3.09
N ARG A 56 5.52 -11.02 -2.14
CA ARG A 56 4.29 -11.80 -1.93
C ARG A 56 3.65 -11.40 -0.61
N MET A 57 2.34 -11.26 -0.60
CA MET A 57 1.59 -10.66 0.50
C MET A 57 0.44 -11.54 0.95
N LEU A 58 0.08 -11.45 2.23
CA LEU A 58 -1.24 -11.83 2.72
C LEU A 58 -2.18 -10.65 2.53
N ASP A 59 -3.32 -10.88 1.88
CA ASP A 59 -4.37 -9.89 1.72
C ASP A 59 -5.43 -10.08 2.81
N CYS A 60 -5.35 -9.29 3.87
CA CYS A 60 -6.16 -9.48 5.07
C CYS A 60 -7.38 -8.55 5.08
N GLU A 61 -8.53 -9.12 5.40
CA GLU A 61 -9.75 -8.44 5.82
C GLU A 61 -9.87 -8.49 7.33
N PHE A 62 -10.18 -7.36 7.95
CA PHE A 62 -10.47 -7.24 9.37
C PHE A 62 -11.91 -6.83 9.55
N THR A 63 -12.68 -7.62 10.29
CA THR A 63 -14.07 -7.32 10.63
C THR A 63 -14.16 -7.02 12.11
N VAL A 64 -14.72 -5.87 12.47
CA VAL A 64 -15.04 -5.56 13.88
C VAL A 64 -16.14 -6.51 14.34
N VAL A 65 -15.88 -7.26 15.41
CA VAL A 65 -16.75 -8.34 15.88
C VAL A 65 -17.97 -7.79 16.64
N GLU A 66 -17.76 -6.81 17.50
CA GLU A 66 -18.77 -6.26 18.40
C GLU A 66 -18.51 -4.79 18.74
N GLY A 67 -19.40 -4.19 19.53
CA GLY A 67 -19.33 -2.78 19.91
C GLY A 67 -19.90 -1.81 18.87
N PRO A 68 -19.66 -0.49 19.02
CA PRO A 68 -20.29 0.56 18.20
C PRO A 68 -20.01 0.49 16.69
N HIS A 69 -19.00 -0.29 16.31
CA HIS A 69 -18.53 -0.42 14.94
C HIS A 69 -18.66 -1.85 14.41
N ALA A 70 -19.45 -2.70 15.07
CA ALA A 70 -19.66 -4.10 14.70
C ALA A 70 -19.99 -4.26 13.20
N ARG A 71 -19.42 -5.31 12.60
CA ARG A 71 -19.52 -5.69 11.19
C ARG A 71 -18.85 -4.74 10.19
N ARG A 72 -18.26 -3.62 10.64
CA ARG A 72 -17.43 -2.78 9.76
C ARG A 72 -16.15 -3.52 9.39
N LYS A 73 -15.74 -3.33 8.15
CA LYS A 73 -14.60 -4.00 7.55
C LYS A 73 -13.55 -3.02 7.10
N PHE A 74 -12.30 -3.42 7.23
CA PHE A 74 -11.17 -2.75 6.61
C PHE A 74 -10.14 -3.78 6.15
N TRP A 75 -9.25 -3.39 5.25
CA TRP A 75 -8.30 -4.31 4.63
C TRP A 75 -6.88 -3.81 4.83
N GLN A 76 -5.93 -4.73 4.93
CA GLN A 76 -4.50 -4.42 4.97
C GLN A 76 -3.72 -5.60 4.43
N SER A 77 -2.72 -5.33 3.59
CA SER A 77 -1.83 -6.37 3.09
C SER A 77 -0.53 -6.40 3.88
N PHE A 78 -0.03 -7.61 4.13
CA PHE A 78 1.22 -7.85 4.87
C PHE A 78 2.20 -8.59 3.98
N THR A 79 3.39 -8.04 3.76
CA THR A 79 4.46 -8.73 3.01
C THR A 79 4.95 -9.93 3.80
N VAL A 80 4.98 -11.11 3.17
CA VAL A 80 5.46 -12.36 3.78
C VAL A 80 6.69 -12.96 3.10
N ALA A 81 7.00 -12.54 1.88
CA ALA A 81 8.22 -12.89 1.15
C ALA A 81 8.56 -11.81 0.12
N GLY A 82 9.81 -11.80 -0.35
CA GLY A 82 10.31 -10.86 -1.37
C GLY A 82 10.34 -9.41 -0.90
N GLY A 83 10.42 -8.48 -1.86
CA GLY A 83 10.48 -7.04 -1.61
C GLY A 83 11.86 -6.59 -1.13
N LYS A 84 11.90 -5.44 -0.46
CA LYS A 84 13.17 -4.86 0.00
C LYS A 84 13.86 -5.75 1.03
N LEU A 85 15.11 -6.07 0.78
CA LEU A 85 15.98 -6.83 1.67
C LEU A 85 16.80 -5.90 2.56
N ASP A 86 17.16 -6.37 3.76
CA ASP A 86 18.18 -5.75 4.60
C ASP A 86 19.60 -6.20 4.21
N GLU A 87 20.61 -5.69 4.90
CA GLU A 87 22.04 -6.02 4.68
C GLU A 87 22.35 -7.52 4.83
N LYS A 88 21.48 -8.27 5.51
CA LYS A 88 21.61 -9.72 5.74
C LYS A 88 20.77 -10.53 4.74
N GLY A 89 20.20 -9.89 3.72
CA GLY A 89 19.35 -10.54 2.71
C GLY A 89 17.96 -10.91 3.21
N GLN A 90 17.52 -10.41 4.36
CA GLN A 90 16.18 -10.71 4.90
C GLN A 90 15.16 -9.67 4.44
N SER A 91 13.96 -10.12 4.05
CA SER A 91 12.86 -9.21 3.69
C SER A 91 12.47 -8.32 4.88
N ILE A 92 12.59 -7.01 4.70
CA ILE A 92 12.21 -5.99 5.69
C ILE A 92 10.70 -6.06 5.93
N GLY A 93 9.92 -6.16 4.86
CA GLY A 93 8.47 -6.29 4.93
C GLY A 93 8.05 -7.53 5.72
N TRP A 94 8.73 -8.65 5.50
CA TRP A 94 8.47 -9.87 6.28
C TRP A 94 8.83 -9.71 7.75
N LYS A 95 9.93 -9.02 8.09
CA LYS A 95 10.31 -8.75 9.48
C LYS A 95 9.22 -7.98 10.24
N ILE A 96 8.64 -6.96 9.60
CA ILE A 96 7.54 -6.16 10.16
C ILE A 96 6.27 -7.01 10.29
N SER A 97 5.86 -7.72 9.22
CA SER A 97 4.66 -8.56 9.27
C SER A 97 4.76 -9.66 10.34
N LYS A 98 5.94 -10.26 10.51
CA LYS A 98 6.18 -11.28 11.56
C LYS A 98 5.91 -10.76 12.96
N SER A 99 6.37 -9.54 13.29
CA SER A 99 6.12 -8.98 14.63
C SER A 99 4.64 -8.68 14.83
N THR A 100 3.94 -8.19 13.80
CA THR A 100 2.49 -7.99 13.86
C THR A 100 1.75 -9.32 14.05
N PHE A 101 2.11 -10.38 13.32
CA PHE A 101 1.45 -11.69 13.45
C PHE A 101 1.69 -12.33 14.82
N ARG A 102 2.91 -12.21 15.37
CA ARG A 102 3.16 -12.60 16.76
C ARG A 102 2.22 -11.84 17.71
N ALA A 103 2.11 -10.52 17.55
CA ALA A 103 1.24 -9.72 18.40
C ALA A 103 -0.24 -10.13 18.27
N MET A 104 -0.73 -10.45 17.06
CA MET A 104 -2.09 -10.98 16.85
C MET A 104 -2.30 -12.29 17.61
N VAL A 105 -1.34 -13.21 17.54
CA VAL A 105 -1.40 -14.50 18.27
C VAL A 105 -1.36 -14.27 19.78
N ASP A 106 -0.44 -13.43 20.26
CA ASP A 106 -0.30 -13.10 21.68
C ASP A 106 -1.59 -12.47 22.23
N SER A 107 -2.17 -11.51 21.50
CA SER A 107 -3.44 -10.87 21.85
C SER A 107 -4.62 -11.83 21.84
N ALA A 108 -4.73 -12.71 20.83
CA ALA A 108 -5.81 -13.68 20.71
C ALA A 108 -5.76 -14.77 21.78
N LEU A 109 -4.55 -15.22 22.14
CA LEU A 109 -4.33 -16.33 23.08
C LEU A 109 -4.06 -15.86 24.51
N GLY A 110 -4.01 -14.55 24.77
CA GLY A 110 -3.70 -14.00 26.08
C GLY A 110 -2.27 -14.30 26.55
N LEU A 111 -1.31 -14.36 25.63
CA LEU A 111 0.08 -14.65 25.96
C LEU A 111 0.80 -13.37 26.37
N ASP A 112 1.56 -13.43 27.47
CA ASP A 112 2.48 -12.35 27.82
C ASP A 112 3.52 -12.19 26.69
N PRO A 113 3.61 -11.01 26.05
CA PRO A 113 4.56 -10.79 24.96
C PRO A 113 6.02 -10.92 25.40
N ARG A 114 6.32 -10.85 26.71
CA ARG A 114 7.67 -10.97 27.29
C ARG A 114 7.98 -12.40 27.76
N ASP A 115 6.99 -13.28 27.83
CA ASP A 115 7.19 -14.68 28.18
C ASP A 115 7.85 -15.44 27.01
N GLU A 116 9.07 -15.92 27.25
CA GLU A 116 9.92 -16.65 26.30
C GLU A 116 10.12 -18.13 26.73
N THR A 117 9.27 -18.64 27.61
CA THR A 117 9.29 -20.06 27.99
C THR A 117 9.03 -20.96 26.77
N PRO A 118 9.54 -22.21 26.78
CA PRO A 118 9.30 -23.15 25.68
C PRO A 118 7.81 -23.38 25.39
N ALA A 119 6.97 -23.39 26.42
CA ALA A 119 5.53 -23.56 26.29
C ALA A 119 4.87 -22.39 25.52
N THR A 120 5.23 -21.15 25.86
CA THR A 120 4.70 -19.96 25.19
C THR A 120 5.25 -19.82 23.77
N LYS A 121 6.54 -20.13 23.57
CA LYS A 121 7.14 -20.21 22.23
C LYS A 121 6.41 -21.20 21.32
N ALA A 122 6.08 -22.39 21.83
CA ALA A 122 5.37 -23.40 21.05
C ALA A 122 4.00 -22.90 20.54
N LYS A 123 3.27 -22.12 21.34
CA LYS A 123 1.99 -21.50 20.91
C LYS A 123 2.15 -20.47 19.78
N ARG A 124 3.35 -19.91 19.60
CA ARG A 124 3.68 -18.96 18.51
C ARG A 124 4.17 -19.67 17.24
N VAL A 125 4.38 -20.99 17.27
CA VAL A 125 4.78 -21.77 16.09
C VAL A 125 3.53 -22.19 15.33
N LEU A 126 3.27 -21.53 14.21
CA LEU A 126 2.15 -21.86 13.34
C LEU A 126 2.59 -22.83 12.24
N PRO A 127 1.84 -23.92 11.97
CA PRO A 127 2.11 -24.83 10.85
C PRO A 127 2.10 -24.17 9.46
N GLY A 128 1.50 -22.98 9.35
CA GLY A 128 1.48 -22.15 8.14
C GLY A 128 0.62 -20.91 8.37
N LEU A 129 0.65 -19.99 7.41
CA LEU A 129 -0.01 -18.68 7.50
C LEU A 129 -1.53 -18.78 7.58
N LYS A 130 -2.14 -19.82 6.98
CA LYS A 130 -3.60 -20.04 7.05
C LYS A 130 -4.14 -20.18 8.47
N HIS A 131 -3.32 -20.54 9.45
CA HIS A 131 -3.73 -20.60 10.87
C HIS A 131 -4.04 -19.22 11.49
N LEU A 132 -3.61 -18.13 10.85
CA LEU A 132 -4.01 -16.79 11.26
C LEU A 132 -5.48 -16.49 10.89
N ASP A 133 -6.02 -17.21 9.91
CA ASP A 133 -7.39 -17.00 9.44
C ASP A 133 -8.41 -17.34 10.54
N GLY A 134 -9.32 -16.40 10.80
CA GLY A 134 -10.31 -16.51 11.86
C GLY A 134 -9.83 -16.09 13.24
N LEU A 135 -8.55 -15.72 13.42
CA LEU A 135 -8.08 -15.17 14.71
C LEU A 135 -8.89 -13.94 15.10
N VAL A 136 -9.26 -13.88 16.38
CA VAL A 136 -9.95 -12.76 17.00
C VAL A 136 -9.03 -12.14 18.04
N PHE A 137 -8.74 -10.85 17.90
CA PHE A 137 -7.79 -10.14 18.76
C PHE A 137 -8.20 -8.68 18.96
N ALA A 138 -7.60 -8.02 19.95
CA ALA A 138 -7.82 -6.60 20.21
C ALA A 138 -6.86 -5.75 19.35
N ALA A 139 -7.40 -4.72 18.68
CA ALA A 139 -6.62 -3.82 17.83
C ALA A 139 -6.99 -2.36 18.08
N ARG A 140 -6.00 -1.47 17.93
CA ARG A 140 -6.22 -0.03 17.76
C ARG A 140 -6.24 0.26 16.26
N ILE A 141 -7.33 0.82 15.79
CA ILE A 141 -7.56 1.15 14.38
C ILE A 141 -7.21 2.61 14.18
N MET A 142 -6.48 2.90 13.12
CA MET A 142 -6.17 4.28 12.70
C MET A 142 -6.84 4.62 11.38
N VAL A 143 -6.91 5.93 11.11
CA VAL A 143 -7.14 6.47 9.77
C VAL A 143 -5.79 6.77 9.14
N GLU A 144 -5.50 6.10 8.03
CA GLU A 144 -4.33 6.31 7.21
C GLU A 144 -4.65 7.29 6.09
N PRO A 145 -4.03 8.48 6.05
CA PRO A 145 -4.24 9.42 4.97
C PRO A 145 -3.78 8.84 3.63
N ALA A 146 -4.56 9.07 2.58
CA ALA A 146 -4.16 8.68 1.24
C ALA A 146 -2.88 9.40 0.80
N SER A 147 -1.92 8.66 0.24
CA SER A 147 -0.69 9.23 -0.34
C SER A 147 -0.94 9.99 -1.64
N ASN A 148 -2.08 9.76 -2.29
CA ASN A 148 -2.49 10.43 -3.52
C ASN A 148 -3.92 10.97 -3.30
N PRO A 149 -4.17 12.28 -3.52
CA PRO A 149 -5.46 12.92 -3.31
C PRO A 149 -6.64 12.30 -4.07
N GLN A 150 -6.36 11.53 -5.13
CA GLN A 150 -7.39 10.83 -5.89
C GLN A 150 -8.02 9.64 -5.12
N TYR A 151 -7.32 9.14 -4.10
CA TYR A 151 -7.82 8.05 -3.25
C TYR A 151 -8.31 8.58 -1.92
N ARG A 152 -9.21 7.82 -1.30
CA ARG A 152 -9.71 8.11 0.04
C ARG A 152 -8.77 7.57 1.10
N ASP A 153 -8.82 8.18 2.28
CA ASP A 153 -8.20 7.66 3.48
C ASP A 153 -8.74 6.25 3.81
N GLN A 154 -7.95 5.46 4.52
CA GLN A 154 -8.27 4.05 4.77
C GLN A 154 -8.05 3.68 6.22
N ASN A 155 -8.88 2.80 6.75
CA ASN A 155 -8.60 2.21 8.05
C ASN A 155 -7.49 1.17 7.96
N ARG A 156 -6.60 1.19 8.95
CA ARG A 156 -5.49 0.24 9.14
C ARG A 156 -5.36 -0.14 10.61
N ILE A 157 -4.68 -1.25 10.89
CA ILE A 157 -4.20 -1.52 12.24
C ILE A 157 -3.08 -0.53 12.55
N ALA A 158 -3.26 0.30 13.58
CA ALA A 158 -2.19 1.11 14.14
C ALA A 158 -1.22 0.22 14.92
N ASN A 159 -1.77 -0.53 15.87
CA ASN A 159 -1.10 -1.57 16.62
C ASN A 159 -2.12 -2.63 17.06
N VAL A 160 -1.63 -3.84 17.25
CA VAL A 160 -2.36 -4.86 18.00
C VAL A 160 -2.23 -4.49 19.48
N VAL A 161 -3.33 -4.57 20.22
CA VAL A 161 -3.34 -4.37 21.68
C VAL A 161 -2.95 -5.69 22.31
N LEU A 162 -1.89 -5.71 23.12
CA LEU A 162 -1.34 -6.89 23.76
C LEU A 162 -1.91 -7.13 25.16
N PRO A 163 -1.86 -8.36 25.70
CA PRO A 163 -2.45 -8.68 27.01
C PRO A 163 -1.90 -7.89 28.21
N ASP A 164 -0.71 -7.30 28.10
CA ASP A 164 -0.09 -6.44 29.12
C ASP A 164 -0.49 -4.96 29.00
N GLU A 165 -1.27 -4.59 27.97
CA GLU A 165 -1.83 -3.24 27.80
C GLU A 165 -3.18 -3.10 28.52
N PRO A 166 -3.48 -1.94 29.15
CA PRO A 166 -4.68 -1.77 29.98
C PRO A 166 -5.99 -1.90 29.20
N GLN A 167 -5.99 -1.60 27.90
CA GLN A 167 -7.17 -1.65 27.05
C GLN A 167 -7.53 -3.09 26.63
N HIS A 168 -6.58 -4.02 26.62
CA HIS A 168 -6.77 -5.36 26.03
C HIS A 168 -7.93 -6.12 26.64
N ALA A 169 -7.94 -6.27 27.96
CA ALA A 169 -8.94 -7.07 28.65
C ALA A 169 -10.35 -6.52 28.46
N ALA A 170 -10.51 -5.19 28.48
CA ALA A 170 -11.80 -4.52 28.24
C ALA A 170 -12.28 -4.75 26.80
N VAL A 171 -11.42 -4.52 25.80
CA VAL A 171 -11.74 -4.77 24.38
C VAL A 171 -12.09 -6.24 24.15
N MET A 172 -11.33 -7.16 24.76
CA MET A 172 -11.58 -8.59 24.64
C MET A 172 -12.84 -9.07 25.37
N ARG A 173 -13.43 -8.28 26.29
CA ARG A 173 -14.76 -8.52 26.85
C ARG A 173 -15.90 -7.85 26.07
N GLY A 174 -15.57 -7.12 25.00
CA GLY A 174 -16.56 -6.38 24.21
C GLY A 174 -16.99 -5.05 24.82
N GLU A 175 -16.25 -4.57 25.82
CA GLU A 175 -16.49 -3.28 26.44
C GLU A 175 -16.05 -2.16 25.50
N THR A 176 -16.76 -1.02 25.57
CA THR A 176 -16.37 0.18 24.81
C THR A 176 -15.24 0.89 25.55
N VAL A 177 -14.08 0.99 24.91
CA VAL A 177 -12.92 1.74 25.40
C VAL A 177 -12.83 3.07 24.66
N PRO A 178 -12.60 4.21 25.36
CA PRO A 178 -12.42 5.49 24.70
C PRO A 178 -11.32 5.44 23.62
N PRO A 179 -11.53 6.06 22.44
CA PRO A 179 -10.54 6.05 21.39
C PRO A 179 -9.30 6.89 21.78
N GLU A 180 -8.14 6.46 21.32
CA GLU A 180 -6.90 7.22 21.42
C GLU A 180 -6.40 7.55 20.01
N PRO A 181 -6.59 8.77 19.49
CA PRO A 181 -6.16 9.11 18.14
C PRO A 181 -4.65 8.90 17.92
N VAL A 182 -4.28 8.43 16.73
CA VAL A 182 -2.90 8.17 16.30
C VAL A 182 -2.36 9.34 15.47
N ASN A 183 -3.24 10.04 14.73
CA ASN A 183 -2.89 11.16 13.85
C ASN A 183 -1.74 10.82 12.88
N ALA A 184 -1.91 9.73 12.13
CA ALA A 184 -0.84 9.24 11.27
C ALA A 184 -0.52 10.22 10.13
N PRO A 185 0.78 10.46 9.83
CA PRO A 185 1.17 11.30 8.71
C PRO A 185 0.88 10.62 7.36
N PRO A 186 0.65 11.38 6.28
CA PRO A 186 0.54 10.82 4.94
C PRO A 186 1.80 10.03 4.57
N ARG A 187 1.63 8.77 4.14
CA ARG A 187 2.77 7.96 3.70
C ARG A 187 3.33 8.55 2.41
N LYS A 188 4.66 8.68 2.30
CA LYS A 188 5.30 9.01 1.01
C LYS A 188 4.93 7.93 0.00
N ALA A 189 4.43 8.33 -1.17
CA ALA A 189 4.15 7.38 -2.25
C ALA A 189 5.41 6.55 -2.53
N ALA A 190 5.29 5.23 -2.61
CA ALA A 190 6.38 4.39 -3.07
C ALA A 190 6.79 4.91 -4.45
N SER A 191 8.05 5.33 -4.60
CA SER A 191 8.58 5.82 -5.86
C SER A 191 8.51 4.70 -6.87
N VAL A 192 7.51 4.76 -7.75
CA VAL A 192 7.51 3.99 -8.99
C VAL A 192 8.61 4.65 -9.83
N ALA A 193 9.79 4.04 -9.89
CA ALA A 193 10.72 4.37 -10.96
C ALA A 193 10.04 3.88 -12.25
N ALA A 194 9.36 4.77 -12.95
CA ALA A 194 8.74 4.47 -14.22
C ALA A 194 9.85 4.20 -15.24
N PRO A 195 9.86 3.05 -15.96
CA PRO A 195 10.56 2.96 -17.22
C PRO A 195 9.92 3.97 -18.17
N GLY A 196 10.73 4.80 -18.82
CA GLY A 196 10.29 5.88 -19.69
C GLY A 196 9.21 5.45 -20.68
N TRP A 197 7.98 5.83 -20.40
CA TRP A 197 6.86 5.83 -21.33
C TRP A 197 6.19 7.19 -21.22
N GLN A 198 6.52 8.08 -22.16
CA GLN A 198 5.77 9.31 -22.39
C GLN A 198 4.52 8.94 -23.17
N ALA A 199 3.39 8.86 -22.47
CA ALA A 199 2.08 8.87 -23.13
C ALA A 199 1.76 10.33 -23.54
N PRO A 200 1.39 10.61 -24.80
CA PRO A 200 0.92 11.93 -25.18
C PRO A 200 -0.41 12.26 -24.48
N PRO A 201 -0.65 13.54 -24.14
CA PRO A 201 -1.88 13.94 -23.46
C PRO A 201 -3.11 13.72 -24.35
N PRO A 202 -4.27 13.33 -23.79
CA PRO A 202 -5.52 13.19 -24.55
C PRO A 202 -6.05 14.56 -24.96
N ALA A 203 -6.25 14.77 -26.27
CA ALA A 203 -6.83 15.99 -26.82
C ALA A 203 -8.36 15.87 -26.87
N TRP A 204 -9.06 16.28 -25.82
CA TRP A 204 -10.50 16.54 -25.85
C TRP A 204 -10.81 17.92 -25.28
N GLY A 205 -11.33 18.80 -26.14
CA GLY A 205 -12.18 19.93 -25.76
C GLY A 205 -11.47 21.24 -25.38
N ALA A 206 -11.06 22.02 -26.37
CA ALA A 206 -10.99 23.48 -26.22
C ALA A 206 -11.55 24.12 -27.50
N ALA A 207 -12.68 24.82 -27.33
CA ALA A 207 -13.38 25.55 -28.37
C ALA A 207 -12.48 26.65 -28.95
N ALA A 208 -12.45 26.74 -30.29
CA ALA A 208 -11.79 27.82 -31.01
C ALA A 208 -12.63 29.11 -30.87
N GLN A 209 -12.02 30.17 -30.34
CA GLN A 209 -12.48 31.54 -30.58
C GLN A 209 -11.65 32.16 -31.72
N PRO A 210 -12.28 32.78 -32.73
CA PRO A 210 -11.55 33.46 -33.80
C PRO A 210 -11.11 34.86 -33.33
N THR A 211 -9.81 35.14 -33.40
CA THR A 211 -9.28 36.51 -33.31
C THR A 211 -9.28 37.19 -34.68
N ALA A 212 -9.55 38.49 -34.63
CA ALA A 212 -9.90 39.33 -35.75
C ALA A 212 -8.76 39.61 -36.75
N THR A 213 -9.22 39.92 -37.96
CA THR A 213 -8.54 40.39 -39.17
C THR A 213 -7.51 41.49 -38.97
N ALA A 214 -6.34 41.34 -39.62
CA ALA A 214 -5.48 42.44 -40.04
C ALA A 214 -5.28 42.38 -41.57
N ALA A 215 -5.50 43.51 -42.23
CA ALA A 215 -5.51 43.68 -43.69
C ALA A 215 -4.09 43.68 -44.31
N PRO A 216 -3.93 43.30 -45.60
CA PRO A 216 -2.65 43.33 -46.28
C PRO A 216 -2.37 44.70 -46.90
N THR A 217 -1.11 45.15 -46.83
CA THR A 217 -0.60 46.31 -47.56
C THR A 217 0.34 45.83 -48.67
N TRP A 218 0.01 46.20 -49.91
CA TRP A 218 0.78 45.92 -51.12
C TRP A 218 1.42 47.21 -51.63
N GLY A 219 2.71 47.15 -51.99
CA GLY A 219 3.34 48.08 -52.94
C GLY A 219 4.62 48.77 -52.47
N ALA A 220 5.78 48.32 -52.97
CA ALA A 220 6.73 49.13 -53.74
C ALA A 220 8.06 48.38 -54.02
N GLN A 221 8.41 48.39 -55.32
CA GLN A 221 9.66 48.15 -56.05
C GLN A 221 10.94 48.73 -55.38
N THR A 222 12.21 48.43 -55.67
CA THR A 222 13.03 47.56 -56.58
C THR A 222 14.50 47.76 -56.14
N GLY A 223 15.40 46.76 -56.28
CA GLY A 223 16.85 47.00 -56.22
C GLY A 223 17.72 45.71 -56.12
N PRO A 224 18.90 45.63 -56.78
CA PRO A 224 19.49 44.36 -57.22
C PRO A 224 20.46 43.68 -56.22
N ALA A 225 20.75 42.42 -56.53
CA ALA A 225 21.58 41.47 -55.79
C ALA A 225 23.09 41.80 -55.71
N ALA A 226 23.73 41.30 -54.65
CA ALA A 226 25.18 41.08 -54.57
C ALA A 226 25.49 39.73 -53.86
N PRO A 227 26.62 39.06 -54.17
CA PRO A 227 26.77 37.61 -54.01
C PRO A 227 27.42 37.16 -52.69
N ALA A 228 27.36 35.84 -52.48
CA ALA A 228 27.76 35.07 -51.31
C ALA A 228 29.25 35.16 -50.90
N THR A 229 29.50 34.94 -49.60
CA THR A 229 30.74 34.32 -49.11
C THR A 229 30.40 33.25 -48.06
N PRO A 230 30.89 32.00 -48.20
CA PRO A 230 30.78 30.98 -47.18
C PRO A 230 31.91 31.15 -46.15
N GLN A 231 31.59 31.10 -44.86
CA GLN A 231 32.61 30.98 -43.81
C GLN A 231 32.41 29.70 -43.00
N THR A 232 33.54 29.00 -42.96
CA THR A 232 33.89 27.67 -42.46
C THR A 232 33.67 27.45 -40.96
N PRO A 233 33.48 26.18 -40.53
CA PRO A 233 33.45 25.80 -39.12
C PRO A 233 34.87 25.74 -38.54
N ALA A 234 35.03 26.29 -37.33
CA ALA A 234 36.27 26.20 -36.54
C ALA A 234 36.22 25.03 -35.53
N PRO A 235 37.38 24.50 -35.11
CA PRO A 235 37.59 23.06 -34.93
C PRO A 235 37.46 22.55 -33.49
N ALA A 236 37.25 21.24 -33.39
CA ALA A 236 37.38 20.44 -32.18
C ALA A 236 38.83 20.40 -31.67
N ALA A 237 39.01 20.49 -30.35
CA ALA A 237 40.28 20.23 -29.68
C ALA A 237 40.48 18.73 -29.41
N PRO A 238 41.73 18.22 -29.42
CA PRO A 238 42.05 16.80 -29.34
C PRO A 238 42.23 16.32 -27.89
N GLY A 239 41.97 15.03 -27.67
CA GLY A 239 41.83 14.41 -26.35
C GLY A 239 43.10 13.93 -25.67
N THR A 240 42.89 13.14 -24.62
CA THR A 240 43.82 12.11 -24.10
C THR A 240 43.01 11.01 -23.39
N PRO A 241 43.54 9.78 -23.31
CA PRO A 241 42.74 8.55 -23.31
C PRO A 241 42.40 7.98 -21.93
N ALA A 242 41.40 7.09 -21.92
CA ALA A 242 40.90 6.33 -20.78
C ALA A 242 41.89 5.26 -20.27
N MET A 243 41.80 4.95 -18.97
CA MET A 243 42.23 3.67 -18.39
C MET A 243 41.18 3.20 -17.36
N PRO A 244 40.73 1.93 -17.37
CA PRO A 244 39.74 1.40 -16.44
C PRO A 244 40.35 0.95 -15.10
N ALA A 245 39.60 1.17 -14.02
CA ALA A 245 40.01 0.94 -12.64
C ALA A 245 39.76 -0.50 -12.16
N TRP A 246 40.52 -1.46 -12.70
CA TRP A 246 40.67 -2.79 -12.10
C TRP A 246 42.16 -3.20 -12.12
N LEU A 247 42.99 -2.67 -11.22
CA LEU A 247 44.29 -3.27 -10.92
C LEU A 247 44.82 -2.74 -9.57
N ASN A 248 44.76 -3.64 -8.59
CA ASN A 248 45.61 -3.81 -7.41
C ASN A 248 45.54 -2.82 -6.23
N GLY A 249 45.22 -3.40 -5.07
CA GLY A 249 45.62 -2.91 -3.75
C GLY A 249 44.60 -3.18 -2.68
#